data_AF-A0A2V3YDM5-F1
#
_entry.id   AF-A0A2V3YDM5-F1
#
_cell.length_a   1.000
_cell.length_b   1.000
_cell.length_c   1.000
_cell.angle_alpha   90.00
_cell.angle_beta   90.00
_cell.angle_gamma   90.00
#
_symmetry.space_group_name_H-M   'P 1'
#
loop_
_entity.id
_entity.type
_entity.pdbx_description
1 polymer ?
#
loop_
_entity_poly.entity_id
_entity_poly.type
_entity_poly.pdbx_seq_one_letter_code
_entity_poly.pdbx_strand_id
1 'polypeptide(L)' 'MTGEPGWLFTGDKWYYLNADGSMAAGWIRLDGKWYYLNQNGDMETASKEIGGKVYSFDEKGACTNP' A
#
# COMPACT_ATOMS: atom_id res chain seq x y z
N MET A 1 -5.67 -17.94 15.84
CA MET A 1 -6.27 -16.63 15.55
C MET A 1 -5.66 -16.17 14.24
N THR A 2 -6.37 -16.26 13.12
CA THR A 2 -5.97 -15.57 11.89
C THR A 2 -6.45 -14.13 12.04
N GLY A 3 -5.55 -13.15 11.98
CA GLY A 3 -5.95 -11.75 11.99
C GLY A 3 -6.74 -11.43 10.73
N GLU A 4 -7.62 -10.43 10.78
CA GLU A 4 -8.24 -9.91 9.56
C GLU A 4 -7.24 -8.98 8.87
N PRO A 5 -6.97 -9.15 7.56
CA PRO A 5 -6.09 -8.23 6.86
C PRO A 5 -6.74 -6.85 6.80
N GLY A 6 -5.94 -5.79 6.91
CA GLY A 6 -6.51 -4.47 7.03
C GLY A 6 -5.50 -3.33 7.08
N TRP A 7 -6.03 -2.13 6.90
CA TRP A 7 -5.26 -0.90 6.99
C TRP A 7 -4.95 -0.57 8.45
N LEU A 8 -3.70 -0.23 8.72
CA LEU A 8 -3.20 0.26 10.01
C LEU A 8 -2.65 1.67 9.83
N PHE A 9 -3.13 2.62 10.62
CA PHE A 9 -2.57 3.97 10.69
C PHE A 9 -1.79 4.15 11.98
N THR A 10 -0.48 4.40 11.88
CA THR A 10 0.39 4.64 13.03
C THR A 10 1.59 5.49 12.63
N GLY A 11 2.04 6.39 13.51
CA GLY A 11 3.18 7.28 13.24
C GLY A 11 2.99 8.14 11.98
N ASP A 12 1.76 8.63 11.75
CA ASP A 12 1.35 9.41 10.59
C ASP A 12 1.50 8.72 9.22
N LYS A 13 1.54 7.38 9.22
CA LYS A 13 1.68 6.55 8.03
C LYS A 13 0.64 5.44 7.99
N TRP A 14 0.28 5.06 6.76
CA TRP A 14 -0.58 3.91 6.49
C TRP A 14 0.23 2.68 6.12
N TYR A 15 -0.18 1.55 6.65
CA TYR A 15 0.36 0.21 6.39
C TYR A 15 -0.79 -0.74 6.10
N TYR A 16 -0.52 -1.86 5.46
CA TYR A 16 -1.49 -2.93 5.28
C TYR A 16 -1.00 -4.20 5.96
N LEU A 17 -1.82 -4.79 6.83
CA LEU A 17 -1.55 -6.05 7.49
C LEU A 17 -2.17 -7.20 6.69
N ASN A 18 -1.41 -8.27 6.52
CA ASN A 18 -1.88 -9.54 5.99
C ASN A 18 -2.65 -10.33 7.05
N ALA A 19 -3.32 -11.40 6.66
CA ALA A 19 -4.13 -12.22 7.56
C ALA A 19 -3.33 -12.94 8.66
N ASP A 20 -2.01 -13.07 8.48
CA ASP A 20 -1.09 -13.60 9.48
C ASP A 20 -0.53 -12.52 10.43
N GLY A 21 -0.96 -11.26 10.26
CA GLY A 21 -0.48 -10.11 11.02
C GLY A 21 0.85 -9.53 10.51
N SER A 22 1.45 -10.10 9.47
CA SER A 22 2.63 -9.52 8.82
C SER A 22 2.28 -8.27 8.03
N MET A 23 3.25 -7.38 7.85
CA MET A 23 3.07 -6.16 7.07
C MET A 23 3.30 -6.43 5.59
N ALA A 24 2.40 -5.95 4.74
CA ALA A 24 2.55 -6.04 3.30
C ALA A 24 3.63 -5.07 2.79
N ALA A 25 4.29 -5.47 1.71
CA ALA A 25 5.24 -4.66 0.96
C ALA A 25 5.03 -4.90 -0.54
N GLY A 26 5.27 -3.88 -1.36
CA GLY A 26 5.03 -3.89 -2.79
C GLY A 26 3.56 -3.61 -3.17
N TRP A 27 3.17 -4.10 -4.33
CA TRP A 27 1.84 -3.89 -4.89
C TRP A 27 0.79 -4.75 -4.19
N ILE A 28 -0.32 -4.13 -3.80
CA ILE A 28 -1.53 -4.83 -3.34
C ILE A 28 -2.75 -4.33 -4.14
N ARG A 29 -3.74 -5.21 -4.32
CA ARG A 29 -4.99 -4.90 -4.99
C ARG A 29 -6.17 -5.12 -4.06
N LEU A 30 -6.90 -4.05 -3.75
CA LEU A 30 -8.07 -4.07 -2.87
C LEU A 30 -9.23 -3.42 -3.60
N ASP A 31 -10.39 -4.10 -3.64
CA ASP A 31 -11.62 -3.60 -4.27
C ASP A 31 -11.42 -3.01 -5.68
N GLY A 32 -10.57 -3.67 -6.46
CA GLY A 32 -10.25 -3.27 -7.83
C GLY A 32 -9.21 -2.14 -7.98
N LYS A 33 -8.77 -1.52 -6.89
CA LYS A 33 -7.75 -0.46 -6.86
C LYS A 33 -6.38 -1.01 -6.48
N TRP A 34 -5.33 -0.43 -7.06
CA TRP A 34 -3.94 -0.75 -6.75
C TRP A 34 -3.38 0.22 -5.71
N TYR A 35 -2.58 -0.30 -4.80
CA TYR A 35 -1.84 0.45 -3.79
C TYR A 35 -0.40 -0.07 -3.76
N TYR A 36 0.54 0.76 -3.33
CA TYR A 36 1.94 0.36 -3.20
C TYR A 36 2.45 0.68 -1.80
N LEU A 37 2.98 -0.33 -1.14
CA LEU A 37 3.65 -0.24 0.15
C LEU A 37 5.16 -0.31 -0.10
N ASN A 38 5.93 0.62 0.44
CA ASN A 38 7.38 0.61 0.26
C ASN A 38 8.04 -0.55 1.05
N GLN A 39 9.38 -0.65 1.03
CA GLN A 39 10.08 -1.73 1.73
C GLN A 39 9.91 -1.71 3.26
N ASN A 40 9.57 -0.56 3.83
CA ASN A 40 9.21 -0.40 5.24
C ASN A 40 7.72 -0.58 5.49
N GLY A 41 6.93 -0.94 4.47
CA GLY A 41 5.49 -1.09 4.53
C GLY A 41 4.69 0.21 4.47
N ASP A 42 5.33 1.38 4.33
CA ASP A 42 4.62 2.65 4.25
C ASP A 42 3.89 2.77 2.90
N MET A 43 2.61 3.15 2.93
CA MET A 43 1.83 3.41 1.72
C MET A 43 2.29 4.67 1.01
N GLU A 44 2.52 4.57 -0.31
CA GLU A 44 2.81 5.73 -1.16
C GLU A 44 1.52 6.50 -1.49
N THR A 45 1.56 7.83 -1.36
CA THR A 45 0.46 8.76 -1.68
C THR A 45 0.88 9.83 -2.70
N ALA A 46 2.05 9.66 -3.32
CA ALA A 46 2.62 10.59 -4.28
C ALA A 46 3.32 9.83 -5.43
N SER A 47 3.71 10.54 -6.49
CA SER A 47 4.34 9.91 -7.66
C SER A 47 5.62 9.15 -7.30
N LYS A 48 5.74 7.92 -7.80
CA LYS A 48 6.88 7.02 -7.54
C LYS A 48 7.30 6.28 -8.81
N GLU A 49 8.61 6.20 -9.05
CA GLU A 49 9.16 5.30 -10.06
C GLU A 49 9.31 3.88 -9.50
N ILE A 50 8.67 2.92 -10.15
CA ILE A 50 8.67 1.50 -9.78
C ILE A 50 8.94 0.69 -11.04
N GLY A 51 10.11 0.03 -11.10
CA GLY A 51 10.50 -0.78 -12.26
C GLY A 51 10.62 0.01 -13.58
N GLY A 52 11.05 1.27 -13.53
CA GLY A 52 11.22 2.13 -14.70
C GLY A 52 9.92 2.77 -15.24
N LYS A 53 8.79 2.54 -14.58
CA LYS A 53 7.52 3.25 -14.85
C LYS A 53 7.19 4.16 -13.68
N VAL A 54 6.74 5.39 -13.97
CA VAL A 54 6.22 6.31 -12.96
C VAL A 54 4.74 6.04 -12.74
N TYR A 55 4.37 5.84 -11.49
CA TYR A 55 2.99 5.67 -11.03
C TYR A 55 2.61 6.84 -10.14
N SER A 56 1.38 7.33 -10.28
CA SER A 56 0.82 8.34 -9.40
C SER A 56 -0.21 7.71 -8.48
N PHE A 57 -0.22 8.14 -7.22
CA PHE A 57 -1.16 7.70 -6.20
C PHE A 57 -1.92 8.91 -5.67
N ASP A 58 -3.20 8.74 -5.32
CA ASP A 58 -3.99 9.79 -4.68
C ASP A 58 -3.71 9.91 -3.18
N GLU A 59 -4.34 10.86 -2.50
CA GLU A 59 -4.19 11.09 -1.05
C GLU A 59 -4.58 9.86 -0.19
N LYS A 60 -5.34 8.92 -0.76
CA LYS A 60 -5.75 7.66 -0.13
C LYS A 60 -4.89 6.48 -0.60
N GLY A 61 -3.82 6.75 -1.34
CA GLY A 61 -2.86 5.78 -1.86
C GLY A 61 -3.34 4.96 -3.05
N ALA A 62 -4.51 5.27 -3.62
CA ALA A 62 -4.98 4.54 -4.79
C ALA A 62 -4.20 4.99 -6.02
N CYS A 63 -3.63 4.02 -6.75
CA CYS A 63 -2.91 4.28 -7.99
C CYS A 63 -3.88 4.77 -9.07
N THR A 64 -3.56 5.92 -9.67
CA THR A 64 -4.41 6.59 -10.66
C THR A 64 -4.01 6.28 -12.10
N ASN A 65 -2.88 5.60 -12.31
CA ASN A 65 -2.39 5.17 -13.63
C ASN A 65 -1.67 3.80 -13.57
N PRO A 66 -2.42 2.70 -13.34
CA PRO A 66 -1.86 1.35 -13.24
C PRO A 66 -1.21 0.84 -14.54
#